data_AF-A0AAD5VRN4-F1
#
_entry.id   AF-A0AAD5VRN4-F1
#
_cell.length_a   1.000
_cell.length_b   1.000
_cell.length_c   1.000
_cell.angle_alpha   90.00
_cell.angle_beta   90.00
_cell.angle_gamma   90.00
#
_symmetry.space_group_name_H-M   'P 1'
#
loop_
_entity.id
_entity.type
_entity.pdbx_description
1 polymer ?
#
loop_
_entity_poly.entity_id
_entity_poly.type
_entity_poly.pdbx_seq_one_letter_code
_entity_poly.pdbx_strand_id
1 'polypeptide(L)'
;MRRIYELPKPIQSDAVDMGIHREYPSASFISSTMLLVSDGQGSMYIVAVPEPSQEADTHVLGPYVLSSSGTGSTESVDSPFRIHHVYQSSPLHAVAILSSRCYSSGSLDQTLVRPSIEFDVWAIRIQLPDSQGNGTAGPVEVLWHRRGEGVPMHVSFIESLGLHLLIGGSDYRKLDTPPLSTYEPTPDEIAPIPRANEPSELAQLPQKPPPYSWTQTSDSVTVAIPLPSITPKESIKVLFSPTTLTLHVDLDPTIPTPLGVVPPKYSAKKLWGAISPSASFWTFDSQAERSYGILSLHMEKQNEDTRWSHVFANAGTDSTAAEDIEVLETLDPSELWNIRESLERYTAALQGEDTSGLGLGKGVPSLAENEMDEEVDSSVGRRAFITWVYDPTREGPQPEFLSLQQRPFPFQLLSTPIPGRANDSTSIIVKSNIDGTVFALDDSSFIGTQPPAWKHTSTYPALAFVLASKRDTRFTHHIPGQGVLAFESGSNNRGGNVYIYYPTGPNALTAKQSILKVNDGSGGALMGVGSFTDSSGNTVIACLTEGELTLIRGV
;
A
#
# COMPACT_ATOMS: atom_id res chain seq x y z
N MET A 1 33.75 18.82 -11.62
CA MET A 1 33.07 17.87 -12.53
C MET A 1 33.50 18.19 -13.97
N ARG A 2 33.81 17.18 -14.79
CA ARG A 2 34.05 17.37 -16.23
C ARG A 2 32.72 17.12 -16.94
N ARG A 3 32.22 18.11 -17.68
CA ARG A 3 31.09 17.92 -18.59
C ARG A 3 31.57 17.06 -19.74
N ILE A 4 31.01 15.86 -19.88
CA ILE A 4 31.38 14.92 -20.95
C ILE A 4 30.57 15.19 -22.22
N TYR A 5 29.27 15.45 -22.10
CA TYR A 5 28.40 15.75 -23.24
C TYR A 5 27.21 16.60 -22.78
N GLU A 6 26.66 17.42 -23.67
CA GLU A 6 25.46 18.21 -23.45
C GLU A 6 24.38 17.80 -24.46
N LEU A 7 23.21 17.37 -23.97
CA LEU A 7 22.13 16.95 -24.85
C LEU A 7 21.57 18.15 -25.63
N PRO A 8 21.17 17.96 -26.90
CA PRO A 8 20.79 19.06 -27.79
C PRO A 8 19.48 19.77 -27.42
N LYS A 9 18.63 19.19 -26.56
CA LYS A 9 17.40 19.80 -26.08
C LYS A 9 17.41 19.88 -24.54
N PRO A 10 17.36 21.08 -23.95
CA PRO A 10 17.17 21.21 -22.50
C PRO A 10 15.76 20.76 -22.09
N ILE A 11 15.61 20.33 -20.83
CA ILE A 11 14.31 20.05 -20.22
C ILE A 11 13.51 21.35 -20.21
N GLN A 12 12.39 21.40 -20.92
CA GLN A 12 11.39 22.45 -20.73
C GLN A 12 10.18 21.83 -20.02
N SER A 13 9.95 22.23 -18.78
CA SER A 13 8.77 21.85 -17.98
C SER A 13 7.47 22.46 -18.54
N ASP A 14 7.58 23.47 -19.40
CA ASP A 14 6.47 24.33 -19.81
C ASP A 14 5.64 23.79 -20.98
N ALA A 15 5.94 22.59 -21.49
CA ALA A 15 5.13 21.96 -22.54
C ALA A 15 3.91 21.23 -21.95
N VAL A 16 3.05 21.97 -21.26
CA VAL A 16 1.76 21.49 -20.73
C VAL A 16 0.74 21.25 -21.86
N ASP A 17 1.02 21.76 -23.06
CA ASP A 17 0.04 21.86 -24.16
C ASP A 17 -0.30 20.55 -24.90
N MET A 18 0.40 19.43 -24.64
CA MET A 18 0.21 18.18 -25.42
C MET A 18 -0.40 17.01 -24.63
N GLY A 19 -0.69 17.16 -23.33
CA GLY A 19 -1.21 16.06 -22.50
C GLY A 19 -0.24 14.88 -22.28
N ILE A 20 1.00 15.02 -22.75
CA ILE A 20 2.08 14.02 -22.61
C ILE A 20 3.00 14.47 -21.48
N HIS A 21 3.18 13.62 -20.47
CA HIS A 21 4.15 13.84 -19.41
C HIS A 21 5.55 13.46 -19.90
N ARG A 22 6.47 14.43 -19.84
CA ARG A 22 7.90 14.21 -20.11
C ARG A 22 8.53 13.43 -18.97
N GLU A 23 9.52 12.61 -19.31
CA GLU A 23 10.36 11.89 -18.35
C GLU A 23 11.64 12.68 -18.06
N TYR A 24 12.29 12.41 -16.93
CA TYR A 24 13.63 12.93 -16.69
C TYR A 24 14.64 12.20 -17.61
N PRO A 25 15.68 12.90 -18.09
CA PRO A 25 16.80 12.25 -18.77
C PRO A 25 17.37 11.13 -17.90
N SER A 26 17.68 10.01 -18.54
CA SER A 26 18.25 8.84 -17.87
C SER A 26 19.46 8.34 -18.65
N ALA A 27 20.43 7.75 -17.96
CA ALA A 27 21.63 7.22 -18.57
C ALA A 27 22.03 5.91 -17.91
N SER A 28 22.54 4.98 -18.70
CA SER A 28 23.08 3.70 -18.22
C SER A 28 24.31 3.33 -19.04
N PHE A 29 25.32 2.76 -18.38
CA PHE A 29 26.49 2.21 -19.06
C PHE A 29 26.11 0.96 -19.84
N ILE A 30 26.57 0.90 -21.09
CA ILE A 30 26.59 -0.32 -21.92
C ILE A 30 27.90 -1.07 -21.63
N SER A 31 29.00 -0.30 -21.56
CA SER A 31 30.36 -0.77 -21.26
C SER A 31 31.11 0.34 -20.52
N SER A 32 32.39 0.12 -20.19
CA SER A 32 33.25 1.16 -19.60
C SER A 32 33.46 2.40 -20.49
N THR A 33 33.19 2.28 -21.79
CA THR A 33 33.44 3.32 -22.79
C THR A 33 32.19 3.74 -23.57
N MET A 34 31.02 3.19 -23.24
CA MET A 34 29.78 3.53 -23.94
C MET A 34 28.61 3.70 -22.96
N LEU A 35 27.85 4.78 -23.17
CA LEU A 35 26.62 5.09 -22.44
C LEU A 35 25.43 5.07 -23.40
N LEU A 36 24.32 4.53 -22.93
CA LEU A 36 23.00 4.80 -23.50
C LEU A 36 22.37 5.93 -22.70
N VAL A 37 21.95 6.99 -23.37
CA VAL A 37 21.35 8.18 -22.75
C VAL A 37 19.99 8.45 -23.39
N SER A 38 18.96 8.64 -22.58
CA SER A 38 17.65 9.13 -23.02
C SER A 38 17.51 10.61 -22.67
N ASP A 39 16.90 11.38 -23.56
CA ASP A 39 16.53 12.78 -23.30
C ASP A 39 15.22 12.93 -22.51
N GLY A 40 14.51 11.83 -22.23
CA GLY A 40 13.21 11.84 -21.57
C GLY A 40 12.06 12.41 -22.43
N GLN A 41 12.30 12.64 -23.72
CA GLN A 41 11.32 13.15 -24.69
C GLN A 41 11.00 12.15 -25.81
N GLY A 42 11.65 10.99 -25.81
CA GLY A 42 11.44 9.93 -26.80
C GLY A 42 12.65 9.64 -27.69
N SER A 43 13.78 10.32 -27.49
CA SER A 43 15.03 10.01 -28.17
C SER A 43 16.03 9.36 -27.21
N MET A 44 16.85 8.46 -27.74
CA MET A 44 18.01 7.89 -27.05
C MET A 44 19.27 8.05 -27.91
N TYR A 45 20.42 8.11 -27.26
CA TYR A 45 21.71 8.37 -27.88
C TYR A 45 22.74 7.40 -27.32
N ILE A 46 23.58 6.87 -28.20
CA ILE A 46 24.80 6.18 -27.75
C ILE A 46 25.92 7.21 -27.69
N VAL A 47 26.53 7.33 -26.52
CA VAL A 47 27.62 8.27 -26.25
C VAL A 47 28.90 7.48 -25.99
N ALA A 48 29.92 7.70 -26.83
CA ALA A 48 31.24 7.13 -26.61
C ALA A 48 31.99 7.96 -25.57
N VAL A 49 32.30 7.35 -24.43
CA VAL A 49 33.06 7.94 -23.34
C VAL A 49 34.52 7.52 -23.47
N PRO A 50 35.45 8.48 -23.65
CA PRO A 50 36.86 8.16 -23.77
C PRO A 50 37.42 7.68 -22.44
N GLU A 51 38.39 6.77 -22.50
CA GLU A 51 39.08 6.31 -21.30
C GLU A 51 39.78 7.49 -20.58
N PRO A 52 39.92 7.46 -19.25
CA PRO A 52 40.54 8.54 -18.49
C PRO A 52 41.97 8.87 -18.93
N SER A 53 42.65 7.92 -19.57
CA SER A 53 44.00 8.01 -20.11
C SER A 53 44.07 8.77 -21.45
N GLN A 54 42.95 8.99 -22.13
CA GLN A 54 42.88 9.64 -23.44
C GLN A 54 42.24 11.02 -23.34
N GLU A 55 42.95 12.05 -23.83
CA GLU A 55 42.39 13.39 -24.09
C GLU A 55 41.56 13.39 -25.38
N ALA A 56 40.57 12.50 -25.47
CA ALA A 56 39.60 12.51 -26.54
C ALA A 56 38.31 13.21 -26.09
N ASP A 57 37.60 13.79 -27.05
CA ASP A 57 36.27 14.35 -26.84
C ASP A 57 35.21 13.25 -26.94
N THR A 58 34.25 13.33 -26.02
CA THR A 58 33.07 12.47 -26.01
C THR A 58 32.20 12.82 -27.23
N HIS A 59 31.78 11.83 -28.01
CA HIS A 59 30.96 12.05 -29.19
C HIS A 59 29.76 11.11 -29.22
N VAL A 60 28.65 11.60 -29.77
CA VAL A 60 27.43 10.81 -29.99
C VAL A 60 27.62 9.98 -31.25
N LEU A 61 27.40 8.67 -31.11
CA LEU A 61 27.54 7.73 -32.21
C LEU A 61 26.27 7.66 -33.08
N GLY A 62 25.11 7.99 -32.51
CA GLY A 62 23.87 8.12 -33.26
C GLY A 62 22.64 8.32 -32.35
N PRO A 63 21.60 9.01 -32.84
CA PRO A 63 20.28 9.02 -32.22
C PRO A 63 19.49 7.77 -32.59
N TYR A 64 18.65 7.30 -31.68
CA TYR A 64 17.69 6.21 -31.89
C TYR A 64 16.35 6.66 -31.34
N VAL A 65 15.26 6.25 -31.99
CA VAL A 65 13.89 6.60 -31.60
C VAL A 65 13.10 5.31 -31.44
N LEU A 66 12.29 5.25 -30.38
CA LEU A 66 11.36 4.15 -30.17
C LEU A 66 10.09 4.44 -30.99
N SER A 67 9.93 3.79 -32.14
CA SER A 67 8.70 3.89 -32.92
C SER A 67 7.55 3.24 -32.13
N SER A 68 6.62 4.04 -31.61
CA SER A 68 5.40 3.52 -30.97
C SER A 68 4.47 2.94 -32.04
N SER A 69 4.59 1.65 -32.34
CA SER A 69 3.68 0.94 -33.23
C SER A 69 2.38 0.59 -32.51
N GLY A 70 1.55 1.62 -32.26
CA GLY A 70 0.13 1.46 -31.97
C GLY A 70 -0.68 1.43 -33.27
N THR A 71 -1.39 0.34 -33.50
CA THR A 71 -2.30 0.08 -34.63
C THR A 71 -3.07 1.32 -35.13
N GLY A 72 -2.84 1.73 -36.38
CA GLY A 72 -3.86 2.39 -37.21
C GLY A 72 -4.09 3.90 -37.06
N SER A 73 -3.27 4.65 -36.31
CA SER A 73 -3.36 6.12 -36.28
C SER A 73 -2.15 6.76 -36.95
N THR A 74 -2.42 7.74 -37.82
CA THR A 74 -1.47 8.37 -38.76
C THR A 74 -0.55 9.41 -38.14
N GLU A 75 -0.39 9.45 -36.82
CA GLU A 75 0.52 10.37 -36.15
C GLU A 75 1.32 9.61 -35.07
N SER A 76 2.59 9.33 -35.36
CA SER A 76 3.52 8.75 -34.39
C SER A 76 3.90 9.81 -33.37
N VAL A 77 3.24 9.78 -32.20
CA VAL A 77 3.63 10.62 -31.08
C VAL A 77 4.82 9.96 -30.38
N ASP A 78 5.99 10.60 -30.45
CA ASP A 78 7.18 10.17 -29.71
C ASP A 78 6.85 10.06 -28.23
N SER A 79 6.90 8.83 -27.69
CA SER A 79 6.53 8.56 -26.30
C SER A 79 7.74 8.73 -25.38
N PRO A 80 7.70 9.63 -24.37
CA PRO A 80 8.74 9.77 -23.36
C PRO A 80 9.01 8.45 -22.64
N PHE A 81 10.28 8.08 -22.48
CA PHE A 81 10.64 6.86 -21.77
C PHE A 81 11.81 7.08 -20.81
N ARG A 82 11.91 6.17 -19.85
CA ARG A 82 13.02 6.07 -18.90
C ARG A 82 13.79 4.76 -19.13
N ILE A 83 15.12 4.84 -19.07
CA ILE A 83 16.02 3.68 -19.08
C ILE A 83 16.13 3.12 -17.66
N HIS A 84 15.89 1.81 -17.51
CA HIS A 84 16.03 1.10 -16.22
C HIS A 84 17.30 0.25 -16.13
N HIS A 85 17.61 -0.46 -17.21
CA HIS A 85 18.72 -1.39 -17.25
C HIS A 85 19.22 -1.54 -18.68
N VAL A 86 20.53 -1.71 -18.86
CA VAL A 86 21.16 -1.94 -20.16
C VAL A 86 22.25 -2.99 -19.99
N TYR A 87 22.33 -3.93 -20.92
CA TYR A 87 23.42 -4.90 -20.99
C TYR A 87 23.83 -5.15 -22.44
N GLN A 88 25.08 -5.54 -22.64
CA GLN A 88 25.60 -5.90 -23.95
C GLN A 88 25.33 -7.38 -24.22
N SER A 89 24.50 -7.70 -25.22
CA SER A 89 24.18 -9.10 -25.58
C SER A 89 25.18 -9.68 -26.58
N SER A 90 25.81 -8.84 -27.39
CA SER A 90 26.92 -9.20 -28.28
C SER A 90 27.83 -7.99 -28.53
N PRO A 91 29.01 -8.13 -29.13
CA PRO A 91 29.87 -7.00 -29.47
C PRO A 91 29.17 -5.90 -30.28
N LEU A 92 28.15 -6.28 -31.07
CA LEU A 92 27.40 -5.39 -31.96
C LEU A 92 26.00 -5.04 -31.47
N HIS A 93 25.56 -5.58 -30.34
CA HIS A 93 24.18 -5.37 -29.86
C HIS A 93 24.14 -5.13 -28.35
N ALA A 94 23.36 -4.14 -27.97
CA ALA A 94 22.94 -3.92 -26.60
C ALA A 94 21.44 -4.12 -26.47
N VAL A 95 21.00 -4.57 -25.30
CA VAL A 95 19.60 -4.67 -24.94
C VAL A 95 19.32 -3.68 -23.81
N ALA A 96 18.30 -2.85 -23.98
CA ALA A 96 17.87 -1.87 -23.00
C ALA A 96 16.43 -2.15 -22.57
N ILE A 97 16.17 -2.04 -21.26
CA ILE A 97 14.83 -2.13 -20.69
C ILE A 97 14.33 -0.72 -20.39
N LEU A 98 13.20 -0.37 -21.00
CA LEU A 98 12.61 0.96 -20.97
C LEU A 98 11.21 0.90 -20.35
N SER A 99 10.76 2.00 -19.75
CA SER A 99 9.35 2.22 -19.43
C SER A 99 8.83 3.55 -19.96
N SER A 100 7.58 3.58 -20.41
CA SER A 100 6.83 4.81 -20.73
C SER A 100 5.46 4.72 -20.11
N ARG A 101 4.89 5.87 -19.77
CA ARG A 101 3.45 5.95 -19.51
C ARG A 101 2.69 5.58 -20.79
N CYS A 102 1.63 4.78 -20.64
CA CYS A 102 0.72 4.49 -21.74
C CYS A 102 -0.26 5.65 -21.91
N TYR A 103 -0.25 6.26 -23.09
CA TYR A 103 -1.23 7.26 -23.49
C TYR A 103 -2.26 6.56 -24.40
N SER A 104 -3.29 5.97 -23.80
CA SER A 104 -4.39 5.42 -24.59
C SER A 104 -5.16 6.57 -25.25
N SER A 105 -5.30 6.53 -26.57
CA SER A 105 -6.24 7.39 -27.29
C SER A 105 -7.65 6.96 -26.91
N GLY A 106 -8.23 7.60 -25.90
CA GLY A 106 -9.56 7.29 -25.41
C GLY A 106 -10.62 7.65 -26.44
N SER A 107 -11.35 6.65 -26.93
CA SER A 107 -12.70 6.78 -27.46
C SER A 107 -13.55 7.63 -26.51
N LEU A 108 -14.22 8.66 -27.04
CA LEU A 108 -15.04 9.66 -26.33
C LEU A 108 -16.30 9.12 -25.62
N ASP A 109 -16.40 7.81 -25.42
CA ASP A 109 -17.52 7.18 -24.74
C ASP A 109 -17.00 6.32 -23.59
N GLN A 110 -17.02 6.85 -22.36
CA GLN A 110 -17.51 6.17 -21.15
C GLN A 110 -17.13 6.89 -19.84
N THR A 111 -18.17 7.15 -19.04
CA THR A 111 -18.31 7.07 -17.57
C THR A 111 -17.23 7.67 -16.63
N LEU A 112 -17.73 8.22 -15.50
CA LEU A 112 -17.06 8.95 -14.42
C LEU A 112 -15.95 8.21 -13.63
N VAL A 113 -15.36 7.13 -14.16
CA VAL A 113 -14.25 6.42 -13.51
C VAL A 113 -12.93 7.01 -14.00
N ARG A 114 -12.10 7.52 -13.09
CA ARG A 114 -10.76 8.03 -13.44
C ARG A 114 -9.99 6.91 -14.17
N PRO A 115 -9.41 7.17 -15.35
CA PRO A 115 -8.65 6.14 -16.06
C PRO A 115 -7.47 5.68 -15.20
N SER A 116 -7.32 4.38 -15.01
CA SER A 116 -6.14 3.80 -14.38
C SER A 116 -4.91 4.13 -15.22
N ILE A 117 -3.85 4.62 -14.57
CA ILE A 117 -2.60 4.94 -15.26
C ILE A 117 -1.85 3.63 -15.49
N GLU A 118 -1.65 3.26 -16.76
CA GLU A 118 -0.83 2.10 -17.13
C GLU A 118 0.54 2.55 -17.65
N PHE A 119 1.52 1.67 -17.51
CA PHE A 119 2.88 1.84 -18.01
C PHE A 119 3.27 0.68 -18.91
N ASP A 120 3.80 1.03 -20.07
CA ASP A 120 4.41 0.09 -21.00
C ASP A 120 5.88 -0.11 -20.65
N VAL A 121 6.32 -1.37 -20.64
CA VAL A 121 7.71 -1.78 -20.40
C VAL A 121 8.18 -2.61 -21.59
N TRP A 122 9.32 -2.23 -22.16
CA TRP A 122 9.90 -2.91 -23.32
C TRP A 122 11.32 -3.37 -23.02
N ALA A 123 11.71 -4.49 -23.62
CA ALA A 123 13.12 -4.69 -23.97
C ALA A 123 13.30 -4.36 -25.45
N ILE A 124 14.31 -3.56 -25.72
CA ILE A 124 14.70 -3.19 -27.07
C ILE A 124 16.13 -3.64 -27.36
N ARG A 125 16.38 -4.06 -28.59
CA ARG A 125 17.70 -4.35 -29.12
C ARG A 125 18.17 -3.17 -29.96
N ILE A 126 19.37 -2.70 -29.67
CA ILE A 126 20.03 -1.59 -30.34
C ILE A 126 21.32 -2.11 -30.95
N GLN A 127 21.53 -1.80 -32.24
CA GLN A 127 22.79 -2.09 -32.91
C GLN A 127 23.86 -1.08 -32.47
N LEU A 128 24.96 -1.58 -31.92
CA LEU A 128 26.13 -0.81 -31.57
C LEU A 128 26.96 -0.54 -32.84
N PRO A 129 27.48 0.67 -33.02
CA PRO A 129 28.26 1.02 -34.18
C PRO A 129 29.62 0.31 -34.17
N ASP A 130 30.01 -0.23 -35.32
CA ASP A 130 31.31 -0.84 -35.52
C ASP A 130 32.44 0.19 -35.41
N SER A 131 33.65 -0.28 -35.07
CA SER A 131 34.88 0.52 -34.99
C SER A 131 35.28 1.24 -36.30
N GLN A 132 34.54 1.03 -37.40
CA GLN A 132 34.76 1.68 -38.70
C GLN A 132 33.84 2.87 -39.01
N GLY A 133 33.01 3.34 -38.07
CA GLY A 133 32.54 4.73 -38.06
C GLY A 133 31.46 5.15 -39.07
N ASN A 134 30.82 4.23 -39.80
CA ASN A 134 29.62 4.57 -40.58
C ASN A 134 28.35 4.45 -39.71
N GLY A 135 28.21 5.35 -38.75
CA GLY A 135 27.07 5.40 -37.83
C GLY A 135 25.82 6.02 -38.46
N THR A 136 25.10 5.28 -39.30
CA THR A 136 23.69 5.60 -39.54
C THR A 136 22.86 4.97 -38.44
N ALA A 137 22.00 5.76 -37.80
CA ALA A 137 21.04 5.32 -36.78
C ALA A 137 20.34 4.04 -37.23
N GLY A 138 20.66 2.91 -36.58
CA GLY A 138 20.02 1.63 -36.85
C GLY A 138 18.58 1.63 -36.32
N PRO A 139 17.64 0.89 -36.94
CA PRO A 139 16.30 0.73 -36.39
C PRO A 139 16.38 0.06 -35.02
N VAL A 140 15.54 0.53 -34.09
CA VAL A 140 15.35 -0.12 -32.78
C VAL A 140 14.39 -1.29 -32.96
N GLU A 141 14.78 -2.46 -32.47
CA GLU A 141 13.94 -3.65 -32.49
C GLU A 141 13.34 -3.91 -31.11
N VAL A 142 12.02 -4.11 -31.04
CA VAL A 142 11.34 -4.47 -29.80
C VAL A 142 11.40 -5.98 -29.62
N LEU A 143 12.10 -6.46 -28.60
CA LEU A 143 12.23 -7.87 -28.27
C LEU A 143 10.97 -8.40 -27.58
N TRP A 144 10.45 -7.64 -26.62
CA TRP A 144 9.20 -7.93 -25.95
C TRP A 144 8.57 -6.65 -25.40
N HIS A 145 7.26 -6.70 -25.18
CA HIS A 145 6.45 -5.62 -24.64
C HIS A 145 5.51 -6.17 -23.56
N ARG A 146 5.50 -5.50 -22.41
CA ARG A 146 4.65 -5.78 -21.25
C ARG A 146 3.95 -4.53 -20.75
N ARG A 147 2.86 -4.71 -20.02
CA ARG A 147 2.10 -3.61 -19.41
C ARG A 147 1.85 -3.85 -17.92
N GLY A 148 2.00 -2.81 -17.12
CA GLY A 148 1.71 -2.81 -15.68
C GLY A 148 1.06 -1.51 -15.22
N GLU A 149 0.73 -1.41 -13.95
CA GLU A 149 0.07 -0.24 -13.32
C GLU A 149 1.06 0.81 -12.81
N GLY A 150 2.37 0.52 -12.86
CA GLY A 150 3.41 1.39 -12.35
C GLY A 150 4.74 1.20 -13.06
N VAL A 151 5.67 2.11 -12.78
CA VAL A 151 7.07 2.01 -13.22
C VAL A 151 7.78 0.89 -12.44
N PRO A 152 8.65 0.08 -13.08
CA PRO A 152 9.47 -0.91 -12.37
C PRO A 152 10.27 -0.31 -11.21
N MET A 153 10.19 -0.96 -10.06
CA MET A 153 10.95 -0.65 -8.85
C MET A 153 12.38 -1.18 -8.91
N HIS A 154 12.58 -2.31 -9.60
CA HIS A 154 13.88 -2.89 -9.89
C HIS A 154 13.80 -3.71 -11.17
N VAL A 155 14.87 -3.65 -11.96
CA VAL A 155 15.01 -4.37 -13.22
C VAL A 155 16.42 -4.93 -13.28
N SER A 156 16.54 -6.20 -13.65
CA SER A 156 17.83 -6.86 -13.83
C SER A 156 17.75 -7.90 -14.96
N PHE A 157 18.88 -8.20 -15.58
CA PHE A 157 19.02 -9.32 -16.48
C PHE A 157 19.92 -10.38 -15.84
N ILE A 158 19.41 -11.60 -15.72
CA ILE A 158 20.12 -12.73 -15.12
C ILE A 158 20.70 -13.58 -16.25
N GLU A 159 21.96 -13.32 -16.60
CA GLU A 159 22.64 -13.95 -17.72
C GLU A 159 22.67 -15.48 -17.63
N SER A 160 22.93 -16.05 -16.45
CA SER A 160 22.97 -17.50 -16.22
C SER A 160 21.64 -18.19 -16.53
N LEU A 161 20.53 -17.46 -16.43
CA LEU A 161 19.18 -17.98 -16.65
C LEU A 161 18.59 -17.56 -18.01
N GLY A 162 19.16 -16.54 -18.67
CA GLY A 162 18.57 -15.93 -19.87
C GLY A 162 17.22 -15.26 -19.60
N LEU A 163 17.04 -14.71 -18.40
CA LEU A 163 15.78 -14.13 -17.94
C LEU A 163 15.95 -12.67 -17.53
N HIS A 164 14.97 -11.84 -17.91
CA HIS A 164 14.76 -10.53 -17.33
C HIS A 164 13.88 -10.65 -16.08
N LEU A 165 14.33 -9.99 -15.02
CA LEU A 165 13.60 -9.83 -13.76
C LEU A 165 13.01 -8.42 -13.72
N LEU A 166 11.68 -8.32 -13.60
CA LEU A 166 10.98 -7.07 -13.32
C LEU A 166 10.34 -7.18 -11.93
N ILE A 167 10.60 -6.18 -11.08
CA ILE A 167 9.92 -6.03 -9.79
C ILE A 167 9.14 -4.73 -9.83
N GLY A 168 7.84 -4.78 -9.60
CA GLY A 168 6.97 -3.60 -9.69
C GLY A 168 5.75 -3.68 -8.78
N GLY A 169 4.97 -2.60 -8.74
CA GLY A 169 3.75 -2.51 -7.93
C GLY A 169 2.60 -3.38 -8.44
N SER A 170 2.72 -3.90 -9.66
CA SER A 170 1.82 -4.86 -10.29
C SER A 170 2.63 -5.93 -11.03
N ASP A 171 1.96 -6.97 -11.49
CA ASP A 171 2.52 -7.86 -12.50
C ASP A 171 2.59 -7.14 -13.87
N TYR A 172 3.62 -7.45 -14.67
CA TYR A 172 3.80 -6.92 -16.01
C TYR A 172 3.33 -7.94 -17.04
N ARG A 173 2.07 -7.81 -17.46
CA ARG A 173 1.39 -8.77 -18.35
C ARG A 173 1.73 -8.57 -19.82
N LYS A 174 1.54 -9.61 -20.65
CA LYS A 174 1.53 -9.45 -22.11
C LYS A 174 0.30 -8.63 -22.51
N LEU A 175 0.38 -7.83 -23.58
CA LEU A 175 -0.75 -6.99 -24.01
C LEU A 175 -1.99 -7.81 -24.39
N ASP A 176 -1.78 -8.97 -25.02
CA ASP A 176 -2.86 -9.88 -25.43
C ASP A 176 -3.48 -10.64 -24.24
N THR A 177 -2.89 -10.54 -23.05
CA THR A 177 -3.42 -11.17 -21.84
C THR A 177 -4.28 -10.15 -21.11
N PRO A 178 -5.60 -10.40 -20.93
CA PRO A 178 -6.45 -9.49 -20.17
C PRO A 178 -5.89 -9.33 -18.74
N PRO A 179 -6.05 -8.14 -18.11
CA PRO A 179 -5.68 -8.00 -16.72
C PRO A 179 -6.44 -9.04 -15.91
N LEU A 180 -5.76 -9.69 -14.96
CA LEU A 180 -6.45 -10.52 -13.99
C LEU A 180 -7.47 -9.61 -13.29
N SER A 181 -8.72 -10.04 -13.19
CA SER A 181 -9.74 -9.29 -12.45
C SER A 181 -9.23 -9.17 -11.01
N THR A 182 -8.75 -7.98 -10.65
CA THR A 182 -8.63 -7.60 -9.25
C THR A 182 -10.03 -7.79 -8.70
N TYR A 183 -10.18 -8.70 -7.75
CA TYR A 183 -11.39 -8.78 -6.97
C TYR A 183 -11.45 -7.46 -6.19
N GLU A 184 -12.04 -6.45 -6.81
CA GLU A 184 -12.64 -5.35 -6.08
C GLU A 184 -13.94 -5.95 -5.55
N PRO A 185 -14.04 -6.19 -4.24
CA PRO A 185 -15.31 -6.55 -3.68
C PRO A 185 -16.28 -5.47 -4.14
N THR A 186 -17.35 -5.90 -4.78
CA THR A 186 -18.37 -4.97 -5.27
C THR A 186 -18.86 -4.12 -4.09
N PRO A 187 -19.40 -2.92 -4.32
CA PRO A 187 -20.03 -2.15 -3.24
C PRO A 187 -21.05 -3.00 -2.45
N ASP A 188 -21.66 -4.01 -3.09
CA ASP A 188 -22.57 -4.97 -2.47
C ASP A 188 -21.86 -5.98 -1.54
N GLU A 189 -20.56 -6.23 -1.75
CA GLU A 189 -19.67 -7.08 -0.92
C GLU A 189 -18.91 -6.28 0.16
N ILE A 190 -18.63 -4.99 -0.03
CA ILE A 190 -17.87 -4.15 0.94
C ILE A 190 -18.75 -3.67 2.11
N ALA A 191 -20.04 -3.47 1.90
CA ALA A 191 -21.11 -3.33 2.90
C ALA A 191 -22.36 -2.95 2.09
N PRO A 192 -23.56 -3.48 2.37
CA PRO A 192 -24.72 -3.19 1.55
C PRO A 192 -25.08 -1.70 1.64
N ILE A 193 -24.63 -0.91 0.67
CA ILE A 193 -25.13 0.45 0.42
C ILE A 193 -26.37 0.27 -0.47
N PRO A 194 -27.59 0.52 0.02
CA PRO A 194 -28.81 0.25 -0.74
C PRO A 194 -28.84 1.07 -2.03
N ARG A 195 -29.00 0.41 -3.19
CA ARG A 195 -29.13 1.09 -4.49
C ARG A 195 -30.54 1.66 -4.66
N ALA A 196 -30.65 2.83 -5.30
CA ALA A 196 -31.90 3.58 -5.45
C ALA A 196 -33.05 2.85 -6.18
N ASN A 197 -32.77 1.74 -6.88
CA ASN A 197 -33.75 1.00 -7.71
C ASN A 197 -33.84 -0.50 -7.38
N GLU A 198 -33.24 -0.97 -6.27
CA GLU A 198 -33.65 -2.27 -5.74
C GLU A 198 -35.01 -2.12 -5.06
N PRO A 199 -35.98 -3.02 -5.30
CA PRO A 199 -37.17 -3.08 -4.48
C PRO A 199 -36.70 -3.39 -3.07
N SER A 200 -36.74 -2.34 -2.26
CA SER A 200 -36.24 -2.32 -0.90
C SER A 200 -37.13 -3.20 -0.04
N GLU A 201 -36.91 -4.52 -0.05
CA GLU A 201 -37.52 -5.44 0.93
C GLU A 201 -36.92 -5.24 2.33
N LEU A 202 -35.88 -4.39 2.46
CA LEU A 202 -35.36 -3.87 3.71
C LEU A 202 -35.75 -2.41 4.00
N ALA A 203 -36.53 -1.75 3.13
CA ALA A 203 -37.37 -0.63 3.56
C ALA A 203 -38.62 -1.18 4.24
N GLN A 204 -38.41 -1.99 5.28
CA GLN A 204 -39.42 -2.09 6.31
C GLN A 204 -39.55 -0.68 6.89
N LEU A 205 -40.79 -0.20 6.93
CA LEU A 205 -41.26 0.96 7.68
C LEU A 205 -40.34 1.29 8.86
N PRO A 206 -40.10 2.58 9.22
CA PRO A 206 -39.18 2.97 10.30
C PRO A 206 -39.21 1.93 11.42
N GLN A 207 -38.22 1.03 11.44
CA GLN A 207 -38.27 -0.12 12.32
C GLN A 207 -38.21 0.48 13.72
N LYS A 208 -39.28 0.26 14.48
CA LYS A 208 -39.36 0.76 15.86
C LYS A 208 -38.07 0.35 16.58
N PRO A 209 -37.47 1.24 17.38
CA PRO A 209 -36.26 0.90 18.13
C PRO A 209 -36.50 -0.38 18.94
N PRO A 210 -35.47 -1.23 19.10
CA PRO A 210 -35.60 -2.48 19.83
C PRO A 210 -36.13 -2.20 21.25
N PRO A 211 -36.94 -3.12 21.83
CA PRO A 211 -37.64 -2.89 23.08
C PRO A 211 -36.72 -2.76 24.30
N TYR A 212 -35.47 -3.19 24.19
CA TYR A 212 -34.44 -3.09 25.22
C TYR A 212 -33.04 -3.13 24.59
N SER A 213 -32.03 -2.75 25.35
CA SER A 213 -30.62 -2.99 25.05
C SER A 213 -30.00 -3.82 26.18
N TRP A 214 -28.89 -4.51 25.92
CA TRP A 214 -28.25 -5.33 26.95
C TRP A 214 -26.76 -5.48 26.74
N THR A 215 -26.04 -5.66 27.84
CA THR A 215 -24.59 -5.85 27.91
C THR A 215 -24.29 -6.97 28.90
N GLN A 216 -23.08 -7.52 28.87
CA GLN A 216 -22.64 -8.51 29.85
C GLN A 216 -21.16 -8.36 30.19
N THR A 217 -20.82 -8.78 31.40
CA THR A 217 -19.45 -9.01 31.87
C THR A 217 -19.24 -10.51 32.09
N SER A 218 -18.07 -10.94 32.58
CA SER A 218 -17.84 -12.35 32.92
C SER A 218 -18.80 -12.87 34.00
N ASP A 219 -19.26 -11.99 34.89
CA ASP A 219 -20.06 -12.30 36.09
C ASP A 219 -21.51 -11.79 36.04
N SER A 220 -21.87 -10.86 35.15
CA SER A 220 -23.21 -10.25 35.14
C SER A 220 -23.78 -10.00 33.74
N VAL A 221 -25.10 -9.80 33.68
CA VAL A 221 -25.84 -9.36 32.49
C VAL A 221 -26.69 -8.15 32.89
N THR A 222 -26.58 -7.06 32.14
CA THR A 222 -27.37 -5.84 32.37
C THR A 222 -28.31 -5.60 31.20
N VAL A 223 -29.61 -5.44 31.47
CA VAL A 223 -30.65 -5.15 30.46
C VAL A 223 -31.24 -3.78 30.75
N ALA A 224 -31.23 -2.87 29.77
CA ALA A 224 -31.77 -1.53 29.88
C ALA A 224 -33.05 -1.37 29.04
N ILE A 225 -34.13 -0.91 29.67
CA ILE A 225 -35.46 -0.75 29.07
C ILE A 225 -35.91 0.70 29.22
N PRO A 226 -36.19 1.42 28.11
CA PRO A 226 -36.67 2.80 28.19
C PRO A 226 -38.14 2.84 28.65
N LEU A 227 -38.43 3.62 29.69
CA LEU A 227 -39.78 3.87 30.20
C LEU A 227 -40.06 5.39 30.27
N PRO A 228 -41.31 5.86 30.24
CA PRO A 228 -41.64 7.27 30.49
C PRO A 228 -41.06 7.75 31.83
N SER A 229 -40.47 8.94 31.88
CA SER A 229 -39.85 9.48 33.11
C SER A 229 -40.86 9.68 34.25
N ILE A 230 -42.15 9.80 33.92
CA ILE A 230 -43.26 9.90 34.88
C ILE A 230 -43.72 8.55 35.45
N THR A 231 -43.09 7.43 35.08
CA THR A 231 -43.48 6.09 35.56
C THR A 231 -43.21 5.96 37.06
N PRO A 232 -44.24 5.76 37.91
CA PRO A 232 -44.02 5.57 39.34
C PRO A 232 -43.35 4.23 39.62
N LYS A 233 -42.45 4.18 40.61
CA LYS A 233 -41.75 2.93 40.97
C LYS A 233 -42.72 1.79 41.34
N GLU A 234 -43.87 2.14 41.92
CA GLU A 234 -44.92 1.19 42.34
C GLU A 234 -45.59 0.46 41.17
N SER A 235 -45.54 1.01 39.95
CA SER A 235 -46.08 0.37 38.75
C SER A 235 -45.10 -0.59 38.07
N ILE A 236 -43.88 -0.73 38.59
CA ILE A 236 -42.84 -1.62 38.06
C ILE A 236 -42.73 -2.84 38.98
N LYS A 237 -43.08 -4.01 38.47
CA LYS A 237 -42.94 -5.29 39.17
C LYS A 237 -41.90 -6.14 38.46
N VAL A 238 -40.76 -6.33 39.11
CA VAL A 238 -39.68 -7.21 38.64
C VAL A 238 -39.51 -8.35 39.63
N LEU A 239 -39.52 -9.58 39.13
CA LEU A 239 -39.21 -10.77 39.92
C LEU A 239 -38.18 -11.63 39.18
N PHE A 240 -37.04 -11.81 39.82
CA PHE A 240 -35.97 -12.70 39.37
C PHE A 240 -36.21 -14.10 39.91
N SER A 241 -36.06 -15.12 39.06
CA SER A 241 -36.02 -16.53 39.43
C SER A 241 -34.77 -17.16 38.80
N PRO A 242 -34.29 -18.33 39.28
CA PRO A 242 -33.01 -18.87 38.84
C PRO A 242 -32.87 -19.05 37.32
N THR A 243 -33.97 -19.23 36.60
CA THR A 243 -33.97 -19.44 35.14
C THR A 243 -35.00 -18.57 34.41
N THR A 244 -35.73 -17.70 35.11
CA THR A 244 -36.81 -16.91 34.51
C THR A 244 -36.87 -15.48 35.04
N LEU A 245 -37.35 -14.57 34.19
CA LEU A 245 -37.60 -13.17 34.50
C LEU A 245 -39.09 -12.86 34.37
N THR A 246 -39.65 -12.20 35.38
CA THR A 246 -40.98 -11.59 35.30
C THR A 246 -40.84 -10.08 35.41
N LEU A 247 -41.31 -9.35 34.40
CA LEU A 247 -41.31 -7.89 34.33
C LEU A 247 -42.70 -7.42 33.88
N HIS A 248 -43.44 -6.78 34.77
CA HIS A 248 -44.69 -6.11 34.45
C HIS A 248 -44.56 -4.62 34.75
N VAL A 249 -44.91 -3.80 33.76
CA VAL A 249 -45.02 -2.36 33.91
C VAL A 249 -46.47 -1.95 33.66
N ASP A 250 -47.16 -1.54 34.72
CA ASP A 250 -48.57 -1.14 34.69
C ASP A 250 -48.67 0.35 34.31
N LEU A 251 -48.61 0.66 33.01
CA LEU A 251 -48.75 2.03 32.47
C LEU A 251 -50.20 2.33 32.05
N ASP A 252 -50.66 3.55 32.31
CA ASP A 252 -51.95 4.07 31.82
C ASP A 252 -51.88 4.25 30.30
N PRO A 253 -52.77 3.62 29.51
CA PRO A 253 -52.74 3.67 28.04
C PRO A 253 -52.90 5.08 27.44
N THR A 254 -53.23 6.10 28.24
CA THR A 254 -53.33 7.50 27.78
C THR A 254 -52.00 8.25 27.79
N ILE A 255 -50.93 7.68 28.35
CA ILE A 255 -49.60 8.31 28.40
C ILE A 255 -48.84 7.97 27.11
N PRO A 256 -48.45 8.96 26.28
CA PRO A 256 -47.63 8.70 25.08
C PRO A 256 -46.28 8.14 25.49
N THR A 257 -45.92 6.93 25.02
CA THR A 257 -44.54 6.46 25.17
C THR A 257 -43.64 7.22 24.20
N PRO A 258 -42.46 7.71 24.63
CA PRO A 258 -41.63 8.64 23.86
C PRO A 258 -41.09 8.09 22.53
N LEU A 259 -41.34 6.81 22.20
CA LEU A 259 -40.89 6.14 20.98
C LEU A 259 -41.98 5.25 20.32
N GLY A 260 -43.23 5.28 20.79
CA GLY A 260 -44.29 4.38 20.28
C GLY A 260 -44.03 2.88 20.57
N VAL A 261 -43.11 2.60 21.49
CA VAL A 261 -42.76 1.27 22.01
C VAL A 261 -43.67 0.99 23.20
N VAL A 262 -44.36 -0.16 23.17
CA VAL A 262 -45.15 -0.65 24.31
C VAL A 262 -44.16 -1.33 25.27
N PRO A 263 -44.17 -1.00 26.57
CA PRO A 263 -43.30 -1.66 27.54
C PRO A 263 -43.51 -3.18 27.50
N PRO A 264 -42.43 -3.99 27.45
CA PRO A 264 -42.56 -5.44 27.36
C PRO A 264 -43.19 -6.03 28.63
N LYS A 265 -44.05 -7.05 28.48
CA LYS A 265 -44.71 -7.75 29.59
C LYS A 265 -44.19 -9.18 29.72
N TYR A 266 -43.00 -9.34 30.27
CA TYR A 266 -42.42 -10.67 30.47
C TYR A 266 -43.08 -11.38 31.65
N SER A 267 -43.70 -12.54 31.42
CA SER A 267 -44.29 -13.37 32.48
C SER A 267 -43.54 -14.70 32.57
N ALA A 268 -42.73 -14.87 33.61
CA ALA A 268 -41.88 -16.05 33.80
C ALA A 268 -41.07 -16.44 32.55
N LYS A 269 -40.53 -15.42 31.85
CA LYS A 269 -39.83 -15.63 30.59
C LYS A 269 -38.48 -16.29 30.82
N LYS A 270 -38.20 -17.35 30.08
CA LYS A 270 -36.99 -18.15 30.25
C LYS A 270 -35.74 -17.37 29.80
N LEU A 271 -34.79 -17.22 30.71
CA LEU A 271 -33.47 -16.65 30.45
C LEU A 271 -32.58 -17.65 29.73
N TRP A 272 -31.59 -17.16 28.99
CA TRP A 272 -30.63 -18.01 28.30
C TRP A 272 -29.79 -18.86 29.27
N GLY A 273 -29.32 -18.23 30.35
CA GLY A 273 -28.55 -18.87 31.41
C GLY A 273 -29.23 -18.80 32.77
N ALA A 274 -28.66 -19.51 33.75
CA ALA A 274 -29.10 -19.43 35.13
C ALA A 274 -28.50 -18.20 35.84
N ILE A 275 -29.29 -17.56 36.69
CA ILE A 275 -28.92 -16.36 37.45
C ILE A 275 -29.06 -16.59 38.96
N SER A 276 -28.39 -15.77 39.77
CA SER A 276 -28.54 -15.71 41.22
C SER A 276 -29.64 -14.69 41.59
N PRO A 277 -30.87 -15.12 41.96
CA PRO A 277 -31.97 -14.17 42.19
C PRO A 277 -31.74 -13.28 43.41
N SER A 278 -31.00 -13.76 44.41
CA SER A 278 -30.69 -13.00 45.63
C SER A 278 -29.69 -11.88 45.41
N ALA A 279 -28.88 -11.97 44.35
CA ALA A 279 -27.85 -10.98 44.02
C ALA A 279 -28.19 -10.14 42.78
N SER A 280 -29.25 -10.53 42.06
CA SER A 280 -29.83 -9.74 40.96
C SER A 280 -30.74 -8.63 41.51
N PHE A 281 -30.67 -7.44 40.92
CA PHE A 281 -31.47 -6.28 41.32
C PHE A 281 -31.87 -5.44 40.12
N TRP A 282 -32.77 -4.48 40.33
CA TRP A 282 -33.16 -3.53 39.30
C TRP A 282 -33.13 -2.10 39.83
N THR A 283 -32.84 -1.16 38.94
CA THR A 283 -32.83 0.28 39.20
C THR A 283 -33.67 0.98 38.16
N PHE A 284 -34.31 2.09 38.54
CA PHE A 284 -35.04 2.94 37.60
C PHE A 284 -34.57 4.37 37.78
N ASP A 285 -33.94 4.92 36.75
CA ASP A 285 -33.52 6.31 36.70
C ASP A 285 -34.54 7.13 35.90
N SER A 286 -35.32 7.95 36.62
CA SER A 286 -36.33 8.83 36.03
C SER A 286 -35.77 10.12 35.42
N GLN A 287 -34.49 10.45 35.66
CA GLN A 287 -33.86 11.70 35.22
C GLN A 287 -32.80 11.51 34.11
N ALA A 288 -32.62 10.28 33.61
CA ALA A 288 -31.63 9.97 32.58
C ALA A 288 -31.73 10.88 31.35
N GLU A 289 -32.93 11.11 30.79
CA GLU A 289 -33.17 12.06 29.71
C GLU A 289 -34.47 12.87 29.95
N ARG A 290 -34.55 14.11 29.46
CA ARG A 290 -35.63 15.08 29.81
C ARG A 290 -37.06 14.58 29.55
N SER A 291 -37.25 13.52 28.77
CA SER A 291 -38.55 12.93 28.40
C SER A 291 -38.72 11.43 28.70
N TYR A 292 -37.68 10.70 29.11
CA TYR A 292 -37.75 9.27 29.47
C TYR A 292 -36.71 8.84 30.51
N GLY A 293 -37.06 7.82 31.27
CA GLY A 293 -36.19 7.15 32.23
C GLY A 293 -35.75 5.77 31.75
N ILE A 294 -34.72 5.22 32.40
CA ILE A 294 -34.13 3.91 32.06
C ILE A 294 -34.35 2.94 33.23
N LEU A 295 -35.01 1.82 32.95
CA LEU A 295 -35.10 0.67 33.86
C LEU A 295 -33.94 -0.29 33.54
N SER A 296 -32.99 -0.40 34.47
CA SER A 296 -31.85 -1.31 34.35
C SER A 296 -32.06 -2.54 35.22
N LEU A 297 -32.00 -3.72 34.60
CA LEU A 297 -32.05 -5.02 35.26
C LEU A 297 -30.63 -5.59 35.32
N HIS A 298 -30.07 -5.69 36.53
CA HIS A 298 -28.76 -6.27 36.77
C HIS A 298 -28.93 -7.71 37.25
N MET A 299 -28.52 -8.68 36.43
CA MET A 299 -28.64 -10.10 36.70
C MET A 299 -27.26 -10.72 36.90
N GLU A 300 -27.03 -11.29 38.08
CA GLU A 300 -25.76 -11.97 38.38
C GLU A 300 -25.80 -13.40 37.85
N LYS A 301 -24.79 -13.79 37.07
CA LYS A 301 -24.72 -15.12 36.47
C LYS A 301 -24.45 -16.15 37.55
N GLN A 302 -25.16 -17.27 37.54
CA GLN A 302 -24.85 -18.37 38.46
C GLN A 302 -23.52 -19.07 38.10
N ASN A 303 -23.15 -19.05 36.82
CA ASN A 303 -21.88 -19.56 36.32
C ASN A 303 -21.05 -18.39 35.77
N GLU A 304 -20.01 -18.02 36.52
CA GLU A 304 -18.99 -17.08 36.07
C GLU A 304 -18.33 -17.58 34.77
N ASP A 305 -17.82 -16.65 33.96
CA ASP A 305 -17.15 -16.88 32.66
C ASP A 305 -18.02 -17.46 31.54
N THR A 306 -19.32 -17.63 31.77
CA THR A 306 -20.25 -18.07 30.72
C THR A 306 -20.75 -16.87 29.90
N ARG A 307 -20.40 -16.83 28.61
CA ARG A 307 -20.88 -15.79 27.68
C ARG A 307 -22.29 -16.13 27.17
N TRP A 308 -23.25 -15.25 27.41
CA TRP A 308 -24.62 -15.37 26.91
C TRP A 308 -24.66 -14.93 25.44
N SER A 309 -25.31 -15.69 24.56
CA SER A 309 -25.52 -15.24 23.17
C SER A 309 -26.75 -14.34 23.03
N HIS A 310 -27.75 -14.52 23.91
CA HIS A 310 -28.96 -13.69 23.99
C HIS A 310 -29.42 -13.59 25.46
N VAL A 311 -30.32 -12.65 25.76
CA VAL A 311 -30.92 -12.52 27.11
C VAL A 311 -31.94 -13.64 27.38
N PHE A 312 -32.77 -13.97 26.39
CA PHE A 312 -33.86 -14.93 26.52
C PHE A 312 -33.58 -16.19 25.69
N ALA A 313 -33.98 -17.35 26.21
CA ALA A 313 -33.70 -18.65 25.59
C ALA A 313 -34.38 -18.88 24.23
N ASN A 314 -35.45 -18.13 23.92
CA ASN A 314 -36.23 -18.27 22.69
C ASN A 314 -36.01 -17.12 21.69
N ALA A 315 -35.05 -16.21 21.96
CA ALA A 315 -34.74 -15.12 21.04
C ALA A 315 -34.27 -15.67 19.68
N GLY A 316 -34.82 -15.16 18.58
CA GLY A 316 -34.46 -15.58 17.21
C GLY A 316 -35.13 -16.87 16.71
N THR A 317 -36.14 -17.40 17.42
CA THR A 317 -37.00 -18.48 16.90
C THR A 317 -38.16 -17.91 16.06
N ASP A 318 -38.69 -18.66 15.09
CA ASP A 318 -39.78 -18.27 14.14
C ASP A 318 -41.13 -17.87 14.81
N SER A 319 -41.13 -17.60 16.11
CA SER A 319 -42.25 -17.08 16.88
C SER A 319 -42.55 -15.62 16.52
N THR A 320 -43.79 -15.35 16.12
CA THR A 320 -44.31 -14.00 15.80
C THR A 320 -44.56 -13.11 17.02
N ALA A 321 -44.08 -13.50 18.21
CA ALA A 321 -44.25 -12.74 19.43
C ALA A 321 -43.24 -11.58 19.49
N ALA A 322 -43.72 -10.35 19.68
CA ALA A 322 -42.88 -9.15 19.80
C ALA A 322 -41.86 -9.20 20.97
N GLU A 323 -41.99 -10.19 21.84
CA GLU A 323 -41.10 -10.41 22.98
C GLU A 323 -39.89 -11.29 22.65
N ASP A 324 -39.90 -12.04 21.54
CA ASP A 324 -38.85 -12.98 21.11
C ASP A 324 -37.92 -12.41 20.02
N ILE A 325 -37.95 -11.08 19.85
CA ILE A 325 -37.06 -10.35 18.95
C ILE A 325 -35.61 -10.56 19.38
N GLU A 326 -34.76 -10.92 18.42
CA GLU A 326 -33.32 -11.03 18.61
C GLU A 326 -32.72 -9.62 18.77
N VAL A 327 -32.26 -9.31 19.99
CA VAL A 327 -31.52 -8.08 20.29
C VAL A 327 -30.06 -8.45 20.47
N LEU A 328 -29.19 -7.93 19.61
CA LEU A 328 -27.74 -8.13 19.71
C LEU A 328 -27.17 -7.44 20.95
N GLU A 329 -26.05 -7.97 21.46
CA GLU A 329 -25.29 -7.35 22.55
C GLU A 329 -24.87 -5.93 22.13
N THR A 330 -25.27 -4.93 22.91
CA THR A 330 -24.97 -3.51 22.66
C THR A 330 -23.79 -3.05 23.50
N LEU A 331 -23.14 -1.95 23.14
CA LEU A 331 -22.21 -1.24 24.02
C LEU A 331 -23.01 -0.55 25.15
N ASP A 332 -22.40 -0.36 26.32
CA ASP A 332 -23.06 0.26 27.47
C ASP A 332 -23.60 1.66 27.08
N PRO A 333 -24.88 1.99 27.35
CA PRO A 333 -25.43 3.31 27.05
C PRO A 333 -24.62 4.47 27.63
N SER A 334 -23.92 4.29 28.76
CA SER A 334 -23.03 5.30 29.34
C SER A 334 -21.73 5.48 28.53
N GLU A 335 -21.19 4.39 27.99
CA GLU A 335 -20.07 4.45 27.04
C GLU A 335 -20.49 5.03 25.70
N LEU A 336 -21.67 4.69 25.19
CA LEU A 336 -22.25 5.33 24.01
C LEU A 336 -22.51 6.82 24.23
N TRP A 337 -22.89 7.23 25.44
CA TRP A 337 -23.03 8.64 25.81
C TRP A 337 -21.66 9.34 25.84
N ASN A 338 -20.63 8.72 26.40
CA ASN A 338 -19.26 9.25 26.36
C ASN A 338 -18.70 9.32 24.93
N ILE A 339 -19.01 8.33 24.09
CA ILE A 339 -18.65 8.31 22.66
C ILE A 339 -19.43 9.40 21.92
N ARG A 340 -20.72 9.60 22.23
CA ARG A 340 -21.54 10.67 21.64
C ARG A 340 -21.12 12.06 22.09
N GLU A 341 -20.81 12.25 23.36
CA GLU A 341 -20.29 13.52 23.90
C GLU A 341 -18.90 13.81 23.34
N SER A 342 -18.04 12.80 23.19
CA SER A 342 -16.74 12.97 22.52
C SER A 342 -16.92 13.30 21.04
N LEU A 343 -17.81 12.61 20.31
CA LEU A 343 -18.16 12.93 18.92
C LEU A 343 -18.81 14.31 18.76
N GLU A 344 -19.68 14.75 19.69
CA GLU A 344 -20.24 16.11 19.72
C GLU A 344 -19.15 17.15 19.99
N ARG A 345 -18.19 16.86 20.89
CA ARG A 345 -17.05 17.74 21.16
C ARG A 345 -16.11 17.83 19.94
N TYR A 346 -15.92 16.73 19.21
CA TYR A 346 -15.15 16.70 17.96
C TYR A 346 -15.87 17.39 16.80
N THR A 347 -17.20 17.27 16.69
CA THR A 347 -17.99 17.90 15.63
C THR A 347 -18.30 19.37 15.88
N ALA A 348 -18.38 19.81 17.15
CA ALA A 348 -18.44 21.22 17.50
C ALA A 348 -17.14 21.96 17.14
N ALA A 349 -15.99 21.29 17.20
CA ALA A 349 -14.71 21.82 16.72
C ALA A 349 -14.61 21.91 15.18
N LEU A 350 -15.54 21.28 14.44
CA LEU A 350 -15.62 21.28 12.97
C LEU A 350 -16.58 22.35 12.41
N GLN A 351 -17.27 23.13 13.25
CA GLN A 351 -18.19 24.19 12.83
C GLN A 351 -17.54 25.59 12.73
N GLY A 352 -16.22 25.67 12.61
CA GLY A 352 -15.53 26.91 12.22
C GLY A 352 -15.29 26.93 10.72
N GLU A 353 -15.83 27.93 10.01
CA GLU A 353 -15.42 28.30 8.64
C GLU A 353 -13.87 28.41 8.60
N ASP A 354 -13.11 27.86 7.64
CA ASP A 354 -13.38 27.97 6.21
C ASP A 354 -12.44 27.14 5.27
N THR A 355 -12.89 26.96 4.02
CA THR A 355 -12.19 26.81 2.71
C THR A 355 -11.73 25.48 2.06
N SER A 356 -11.89 24.27 2.62
CA SER A 356 -11.51 23.03 1.88
C SER A 356 -12.60 21.99 1.65
N GLY A 357 -13.83 22.21 2.10
CA GLY A 357 -14.97 21.31 1.81
C GLY A 357 -14.84 19.86 2.30
N LEU A 358 -13.80 19.52 3.08
CA LEU A 358 -13.52 18.15 3.54
C LEU A 358 -13.26 18.02 5.05
N GLY A 359 -13.46 19.07 5.84
CA GLY A 359 -13.60 18.93 7.30
C GLY A 359 -12.47 18.22 8.06
N LEU A 360 -11.23 18.24 7.56
CA LEU A 360 -10.06 17.72 8.27
C LEU A 360 -9.15 18.88 8.62
N GLY A 361 -9.35 19.42 9.83
CA GLY A 361 -8.52 20.49 10.38
C GLY A 361 -7.03 20.14 10.34
N LYS A 362 -6.20 21.15 10.07
CA LYS A 362 -4.74 21.03 10.21
C LYS A 362 -4.38 20.91 11.70
N GLY A 363 -3.74 19.81 12.07
CA GLY A 363 -2.89 19.75 13.26
C GLY A 363 -3.55 19.23 14.53
N VAL A 364 -4.15 18.05 14.48
CA VAL A 364 -4.30 17.25 15.71
C VAL A 364 -2.98 16.48 15.92
N PRO A 365 -2.20 16.75 16.98
CA PRO A 365 -1.07 15.91 17.36
C PRO A 365 -1.60 14.53 17.75
N SER A 366 -1.07 13.46 17.15
CA SER A 366 -1.41 12.10 17.54
C SER A 366 -1.09 11.90 19.03
N LEU A 367 -2.08 11.43 19.80
CA LEU A 367 -1.99 11.12 21.23
C LEU A 367 -1.14 9.86 21.52
N ALA A 368 -0.53 9.25 20.51
CA ALA A 368 0.28 8.03 20.61
C ALA A 368 1.78 8.30 20.50
N GLU A 369 2.32 9.27 21.25
CA GLU A 369 3.76 9.58 21.22
C GLU A 369 4.65 8.47 21.84
N ASN A 370 4.09 7.31 22.23
CA ASN A 370 4.83 6.12 22.69
C ASN A 370 4.10 4.77 22.48
N GLU A 371 3.05 4.70 21.66
CA GLU A 371 2.36 3.43 21.38
C GLU A 371 2.61 2.96 19.94
N MET A 372 2.81 1.65 19.80
CA MET A 372 3.03 0.92 18.55
C MET A 372 1.84 1.14 17.62
N ASP A 373 2.02 1.96 16.58
CA ASP A 373 0.98 2.20 15.59
C ASP A 373 0.96 1.03 14.59
N GLU A 374 0.12 0.03 14.87
CA GLU A 374 -0.04 -1.16 14.02
C GLU A 374 -0.49 -0.80 12.60
N GLU A 375 -1.18 0.32 12.38
CA GLU A 375 -1.61 0.78 11.06
C GLU A 375 -0.40 1.30 10.26
N VAL A 376 0.41 2.16 10.87
CA VAL A 376 1.65 2.68 10.26
C VAL A 376 2.63 1.54 10.00
N ASP A 377 2.84 0.64 10.96
CA ASP A 377 3.74 -0.51 10.79
C ASP A 377 3.25 -1.48 9.72
N SER A 378 1.93 -1.71 9.58
CA SER A 378 1.37 -2.56 8.52
C SER A 378 1.63 -2.00 7.12
N SER A 379 1.66 -0.67 6.98
CA SER A 379 1.85 0.05 5.71
C SER A 379 3.31 0.13 5.24
N VAL A 380 4.28 -0.29 6.07
CA VAL A 380 5.71 -0.22 5.71
C VAL A 380 6.10 -1.21 4.63
N GLY A 381 6.82 -0.69 3.64
CA GLY A 381 7.27 -1.44 2.47
C GLY A 381 6.42 -1.10 1.26
N ARG A 382 6.96 -1.39 0.08
CA ARG A 382 6.20 -1.26 -1.17
C ARG A 382 5.64 -2.61 -1.53
N ARG A 383 4.32 -2.69 -1.72
CA ARG A 383 3.70 -3.87 -2.33
C ARG A 383 4.35 -4.10 -3.70
N ALA A 384 4.90 -5.29 -3.90
CA ALA A 384 5.65 -5.65 -5.09
C ALA A 384 5.27 -7.04 -5.60
N PHE A 385 5.45 -7.23 -6.90
CA PHE A 385 5.30 -8.47 -7.63
C PHE A 385 6.58 -8.74 -8.42
N ILE A 386 6.88 -10.02 -8.65
CA ILE A 386 7.98 -10.46 -9.51
C ILE A 386 7.39 -10.93 -10.84
N THR A 387 7.87 -10.36 -11.93
CA THR A 387 7.59 -10.82 -13.30
C THR A 387 8.87 -11.29 -13.95
N TRP A 388 8.84 -12.50 -14.50
CA TRP A 388 9.92 -13.08 -15.28
C TRP A 388 9.62 -12.98 -16.77
N VAL A 389 10.60 -12.56 -17.57
CA VAL A 389 10.47 -12.52 -19.03
C VAL A 389 11.69 -13.20 -19.65
N TYR A 390 11.46 -14.17 -20.54
CA TYR A 390 12.53 -14.82 -21.29
C TYR A 390 13.16 -13.85 -22.29
N ASP A 391 14.50 -13.85 -22.37
CA ASP A 391 15.23 -13.09 -23.38
C ASP A 391 15.20 -13.83 -24.73
N PRO A 392 14.49 -13.30 -25.75
CA PRO A 392 14.35 -13.97 -27.03
C PRO A 392 15.65 -13.98 -27.85
N THR A 393 16.71 -13.28 -27.41
CA THR A 393 18.03 -13.35 -28.05
C THR A 393 18.83 -14.59 -27.68
N ARG A 394 18.38 -15.35 -26.66
CA ARG A 394 19.01 -16.60 -26.24
C ARG A 394 18.55 -17.77 -27.12
N GLU A 395 19.49 -18.63 -27.46
CA GLU A 395 19.20 -19.89 -28.15
C GLU A 395 18.72 -20.93 -27.13
N GLY A 396 17.53 -21.51 -27.35
CA GLY A 396 17.00 -22.58 -26.54
C GLY A 396 15.48 -22.53 -26.38
N PRO A 397 14.87 -23.60 -25.84
CA PRO A 397 13.46 -23.56 -25.49
C PRO A 397 13.23 -22.60 -24.31
N GLN A 398 12.14 -21.84 -24.36
CA GLN A 398 11.69 -21.04 -23.24
C GLN A 398 11.41 -21.94 -22.03
N PRO A 399 11.77 -21.54 -20.80
CA PRO A 399 11.42 -22.27 -19.59
C PRO A 399 9.92 -22.55 -19.47
N GLU A 400 9.57 -23.79 -19.15
CA GLU A 400 8.18 -24.27 -19.06
C GLU A 400 7.36 -23.47 -18.03
N PHE A 401 7.98 -23.08 -16.91
CA PHE A 401 7.28 -22.35 -15.84
C PHE A 401 6.68 -21.01 -16.30
N LEU A 402 7.24 -20.38 -17.35
CA LEU A 402 6.72 -19.12 -17.89
C LEU A 402 5.40 -19.31 -18.66
N SER A 403 5.09 -20.54 -19.07
CA SER A 403 3.82 -20.90 -19.71
C SER A 403 2.76 -21.29 -18.67
N LEU A 404 3.18 -21.66 -17.46
CA LEU A 404 2.27 -21.94 -16.36
C LEU A 404 1.71 -20.61 -15.85
N GLN A 405 0.39 -20.40 -16.00
CA GLN A 405 -0.31 -19.25 -15.42
C GLN A 405 -0.34 -19.41 -13.89
N GLN A 406 0.75 -19.02 -13.23
CA GLN A 406 0.76 -18.86 -11.78
C GLN A 406 0.24 -17.45 -11.45
N ARG A 407 -0.70 -17.36 -10.51
CA ARG A 407 -1.08 -16.04 -9.99
C ARG A 407 0.14 -15.46 -9.25
N PRO A 408 0.57 -14.24 -9.59
CA PRO A 408 1.69 -13.62 -8.92
C PRO A 408 1.29 -13.27 -7.49
N PHE A 409 2.11 -13.66 -6.52
CA PHE A 409 1.86 -13.37 -5.11
C PHE A 409 2.52 -12.04 -4.73
N PRO A 410 1.75 -11.10 -4.14
CA PRO A 410 2.33 -9.85 -3.67
C PRO A 410 3.22 -10.10 -2.45
N PHE A 411 4.28 -9.33 -2.32
CA PHE A 411 5.11 -9.25 -1.11
C PHE A 411 5.43 -7.79 -0.78
N GLN A 412 5.93 -7.55 0.42
CA GLN A 412 6.30 -6.21 0.89
C GLN A 412 7.81 -5.99 0.73
N LEU A 413 8.19 -5.24 -0.30
CA LEU A 413 9.57 -4.91 -0.61
C LEU A 413 10.07 -3.75 0.26
N LEU A 414 11.09 -4.01 1.07
CA LEU A 414 11.73 -2.99 1.89
C LEU A 414 12.93 -2.35 1.18
N SER A 415 13.71 -3.12 0.43
CA SER A 415 14.93 -2.60 -0.19
C SER A 415 15.34 -3.35 -1.46
N THR A 416 15.90 -2.61 -2.42
CA THR A 416 16.51 -3.12 -3.65
C THR A 416 18.03 -2.89 -3.64
N PRO A 417 18.81 -3.60 -4.47
CA PRO A 417 20.25 -3.34 -4.57
C PRO A 417 20.50 -1.88 -5.00
N ILE A 418 21.57 -1.28 -4.46
CA ILE A 418 21.94 0.08 -4.86
C ILE A 418 22.34 0.13 -6.35
N PRO A 419 21.82 1.09 -7.14
CA PRO A 419 22.21 1.24 -8.53
C PRO A 419 23.70 1.52 -8.72
N GLY A 420 24.25 1.18 -9.89
CA GLY A 420 25.62 1.52 -10.28
C GLY A 420 26.72 0.53 -9.85
N ARG A 421 26.36 -0.53 -9.10
CA ARG A 421 27.29 -1.59 -8.72
C ARG A 421 27.04 -2.85 -9.56
N ALA A 422 28.06 -3.28 -10.30
CA ALA A 422 28.08 -4.60 -10.93
C ALA A 422 28.38 -5.64 -9.83
N ASN A 423 27.35 -6.23 -9.23
CA ASN A 423 27.49 -7.39 -8.34
C ASN A 423 26.80 -8.60 -8.99
N ASP A 424 27.44 -9.77 -8.87
CA ASP A 424 27.05 -11.03 -9.53
C ASP A 424 25.78 -11.69 -8.95
N SER A 425 25.28 -11.25 -7.79
CA SER A 425 24.11 -11.86 -7.14
C SER A 425 22.98 -10.85 -6.94
N THR A 426 21.84 -11.16 -7.57
CA THR A 426 20.61 -10.39 -7.39
C THR A 426 20.03 -10.69 -6.01
N SER A 427 19.76 -9.65 -5.21
CA SER A 427 19.18 -9.79 -3.87
C SER A 427 18.12 -8.73 -3.60
N ILE A 428 17.18 -9.05 -2.73
CA ILE A 428 16.10 -8.16 -2.28
C ILE A 428 15.89 -8.31 -0.78
N ILE A 429 15.37 -7.26 -0.14
CA ILE A 429 14.96 -7.32 1.26
C ILE A 429 13.46 -7.22 1.34
N VAL A 430 12.84 -8.26 1.90
CA VAL A 430 11.40 -8.41 2.04
C VAL A 430 11.04 -8.33 3.51
N LYS A 431 9.93 -7.67 3.81
CA LYS A 431 9.37 -7.59 5.16
C LYS A 431 8.88 -8.97 5.59
N SER A 432 9.34 -9.40 6.76
CA SER A 432 8.82 -10.57 7.47
C SER A 432 8.46 -10.11 8.89
N ASN A 433 7.17 -9.88 9.15
CA ASN A 433 6.69 -9.18 10.35
C ASN A 433 7.39 -7.81 10.52
N ILE A 434 8.17 -7.65 11.58
CA ILE A 434 8.95 -6.43 11.87
C ILE A 434 10.35 -6.44 11.25
N ASP A 435 10.82 -7.60 10.79
CA ASP A 435 12.19 -7.80 10.30
C ASP A 435 12.31 -7.61 8.79
N GLY A 436 13.53 -7.31 8.34
CA GLY A 436 13.90 -7.31 6.92
C GLY A 436 14.68 -8.55 6.55
N THR A 437 14.03 -9.54 5.94
CA THR A 437 14.69 -10.76 5.46
C THR A 437 15.34 -10.55 4.09
N VAL A 438 16.63 -10.89 3.99
CA VAL A 438 17.42 -10.79 2.76
C VAL A 438 17.29 -12.09 1.98
N PHE A 439 16.83 -11.98 0.75
CA PHE A 439 16.77 -13.08 -0.20
C PHE A 439 17.75 -12.83 -1.34
N ALA A 440 18.59 -13.81 -1.63
CA ALA A 440 19.43 -13.84 -2.83
C ALA A 440 18.86 -14.84 -3.83
N LEU A 441 18.92 -14.50 -5.11
CA LEU A 441 18.53 -15.39 -6.19
C LEU A 441 19.53 -16.57 -6.27
N ASP A 442 19.02 -17.79 -6.24
CA ASP A 442 19.79 -19.01 -6.45
C ASP A 442 19.59 -19.50 -7.88
N ASP A 443 20.60 -19.29 -8.72
CA ASP A 443 20.60 -19.69 -10.13
C ASP A 443 21.17 -21.11 -10.34
N SER A 444 21.81 -21.69 -9.33
CA SER A 444 22.57 -22.93 -9.45
C SER A 444 21.71 -24.19 -9.67
N SER A 445 20.45 -24.16 -9.23
CA SER A 445 19.52 -25.29 -9.29
C SER A 445 18.38 -25.10 -10.28
N PHE A 446 18.48 -24.16 -11.21
CA PHE A 446 17.40 -23.86 -12.15
C PHE A 446 17.29 -24.94 -13.25
N ILE A 447 16.13 -25.61 -13.31
CA ILE A 447 15.83 -26.70 -14.27
C ILE A 447 14.76 -26.28 -15.30
N GLY A 448 14.28 -25.03 -15.26
CA GLY A 448 13.30 -24.51 -16.22
C GLY A 448 11.83 -24.90 -16.00
N THR A 449 11.56 -25.87 -15.11
CA THR A 449 10.19 -26.32 -14.77
C THR A 449 9.51 -25.49 -13.67
N GLN A 450 10.30 -24.80 -12.83
CA GLN A 450 9.85 -23.93 -11.76
C GLN A 450 10.55 -22.56 -11.86
N PRO A 451 9.94 -21.48 -11.32
CA PRO A 451 10.60 -20.19 -11.26
C PRO A 451 11.91 -20.28 -10.44
N PRO A 452 12.90 -19.41 -10.73
CA PRO A 452 14.15 -19.34 -9.97
C PRO A 452 13.90 -19.22 -8.46
N ALA A 453 14.65 -19.99 -7.66
CA ALA A 453 14.47 -20.02 -6.22
C ALA A 453 15.13 -18.81 -5.56
N TRP A 454 14.47 -18.28 -4.54
CA TRP A 454 15.02 -17.24 -3.67
C TRP A 454 15.46 -17.85 -2.35
N LYS A 455 16.74 -17.74 -2.03
CA LYS A 455 17.33 -18.28 -0.81
C LYS A 455 17.48 -17.18 0.23
N HIS A 456 16.93 -17.42 1.42
CA HIS A 456 17.17 -16.55 2.57
C HIS A 456 18.66 -16.63 2.97
N THR A 457 19.33 -15.49 3.09
CA THR A 457 20.78 -15.42 3.40
C THR A 457 21.08 -14.71 4.72
N SER A 458 20.25 -13.75 5.11
CA SER A 458 20.43 -12.98 6.34
C SER A 458 19.15 -12.23 6.71
N THR A 459 19.10 -11.68 7.92
CA THR A 459 17.96 -10.89 8.41
C THR A 459 18.50 -9.62 9.07
N TYR A 460 17.86 -8.48 8.78
CA TYR A 460 18.01 -7.23 9.50
C TYR A 460 16.90 -7.13 10.55
N PRO A 461 17.22 -7.29 11.85
CA PRO A 461 16.23 -7.24 12.91
C PRO A 461 15.53 -5.88 12.96
N ALA A 462 14.20 -5.88 13.15
CA ALA A 462 13.35 -4.70 13.28
C ALA A 462 13.46 -3.68 12.11
N LEU A 463 13.95 -4.08 10.93
CA LEU A 463 14.13 -3.14 9.81
C LEU A 463 12.82 -2.46 9.41
N ALA A 464 11.70 -3.20 9.37
CA ALA A 464 10.42 -2.62 8.99
C ALA A 464 9.96 -1.58 10.01
N PHE A 465 10.08 -1.88 11.30
CA PHE A 465 9.78 -0.92 12.38
C PHE A 465 10.62 0.36 12.24
N VAL A 466 11.91 0.22 11.95
CA VAL A 466 12.77 1.40 11.81
C VAL A 466 12.43 2.20 10.55
N LEU A 467 12.09 1.53 9.45
CA LEU A 467 11.64 2.20 8.22
C LEU A 467 10.27 2.89 8.41
N ALA A 468 9.40 2.40 9.29
CA ALA A 468 8.13 3.02 9.65
C ALA A 468 8.30 4.46 10.16
N SER A 469 9.37 4.71 10.90
CA SER A 469 9.69 6.03 11.44
C SER A 469 10.18 7.04 10.39
N LYS A 470 10.35 6.64 9.12
CA LYS A 470 10.91 7.50 8.06
C LYS A 470 9.81 8.10 7.21
N ARG A 471 9.93 9.40 6.93
CA ARG A 471 8.92 10.16 6.17
C ARG A 471 8.93 9.85 4.67
N ASP A 472 10.09 9.47 4.13
CA ASP A 472 10.27 9.13 2.72
C ASP A 472 11.12 7.85 2.63
N THR A 473 10.56 6.79 2.06
CA THR A 473 11.19 5.49 1.88
C THR A 473 11.38 5.13 0.40
N ARG A 474 11.15 6.09 -0.52
CA ARG A 474 11.23 5.86 -1.97
C ARG A 474 12.61 5.35 -2.40
N PHE A 475 13.66 5.88 -1.77
CA PHE A 475 15.04 5.49 -1.98
C PHE A 475 15.52 4.66 -0.79
N THR A 476 15.16 3.38 -0.77
CA THR A 476 15.67 2.42 0.21
C THR A 476 16.45 1.34 -0.52
N HIS A 477 17.77 1.41 -0.42
CA HIS A 477 18.70 0.52 -1.13
C HIS A 477 19.56 -0.26 -0.16
N HIS A 478 20.15 -1.38 -0.61
CA HIS A 478 21.13 -2.11 0.18
C HIS A 478 22.38 -2.40 -0.63
N ILE A 479 23.48 -2.50 0.08
CA ILE A 479 24.72 -3.05 -0.44
C ILE A 479 24.88 -4.44 0.19
N PRO A 480 24.86 -5.52 -0.61
CA PRO A 480 24.97 -6.88 -0.09
C PRO A 480 26.16 -7.03 0.87
N GLY A 481 25.88 -7.53 2.08
CA GLY A 481 26.87 -7.75 3.13
C GLY A 481 27.40 -6.48 3.84
N GLN A 482 27.03 -5.27 3.42
CA GLN A 482 27.50 -4.03 4.05
C GLN A 482 26.41 -3.30 4.84
N GLY A 483 25.19 -3.17 4.31
CA GLY A 483 24.10 -2.51 5.02
C GLY A 483 22.94 -2.06 4.15
N VAL A 484 21.87 -1.64 4.82
CA VAL A 484 20.68 -1.02 4.22
C VAL A 484 20.77 0.50 4.40
N LEU A 485 20.47 1.24 3.34
CA LEU A 485 20.49 2.69 3.29
C LEU A 485 19.09 3.21 2.96
N ALA A 486 18.49 3.91 3.91
CA ALA A 486 17.24 4.63 3.72
C ALA A 486 17.53 6.12 3.54
N PHE A 487 17.24 6.66 2.36
CA PHE A 487 17.46 8.06 2.06
C PHE A 487 16.15 8.84 2.20
N GLU A 488 16.19 9.87 3.04
CA GLU A 488 15.05 10.76 3.29
C GLU A 488 15.27 12.08 2.56
N SER A 489 14.29 12.48 1.74
CA SER A 489 14.22 13.83 1.22
C SER A 489 13.80 14.76 2.36
N GLY A 490 14.68 15.68 2.76
CA GLY A 490 14.37 16.65 3.81
C GLY A 490 13.11 17.44 3.50
N SER A 491 12.31 17.75 4.52
CA SER A 491 11.17 18.68 4.41
C SER A 491 11.60 20.09 4.83
N ASN A 492 11.10 21.12 4.13
CA ASN A 492 11.22 22.53 4.50
C ASN A 492 12.66 23.02 4.76
N ASN A 493 13.57 22.87 3.79
CA ASN A 493 14.95 23.36 3.86
C ASN A 493 15.79 22.80 5.03
N ARG A 494 15.40 21.67 5.63
CA ARG A 494 16.21 21.01 6.70
C ARG A 494 17.26 20.05 6.17
N GLY A 495 17.25 19.81 4.87
CA GLY A 495 18.14 18.88 4.18
C GLY A 495 17.79 17.41 4.44
N GLY A 496 18.22 16.55 3.52
CA GLY A 496 18.02 15.10 3.56
C GLY A 496 19.08 14.38 4.37
N ASN A 497 18.71 13.23 4.91
CA ASN A 497 19.60 12.34 5.65
C ASN A 497 19.59 10.95 5.01
N VAL A 498 20.69 10.23 5.16
CA VAL A 498 20.75 8.79 4.92
C VAL A 498 20.93 8.08 6.24
N TYR A 499 20.05 7.12 6.50
CA TYR A 499 20.11 6.22 7.65
C TYR A 499 20.69 4.89 7.18
N ILE A 500 21.77 4.46 7.81
CA ILE A 500 22.53 3.27 7.43
C ILE A 500 22.38 2.23 8.53
N TYR A 501 21.83 1.07 8.18
CA TYR A 501 21.63 -0.07 9.06
C TYR A 501 22.61 -1.17 8.67
N TYR A 502 23.52 -1.49 9.58
CA TYR A 502 24.55 -2.48 9.32
C TYR A 502 24.06 -3.90 9.66
N PRO A 503 24.52 -4.93 8.94
CA PRO A 503 24.17 -6.30 9.24
C PRO A 503 24.71 -6.69 10.61
N THR A 504 23.96 -7.55 11.30
CA THR A 504 24.34 -8.09 12.61
C THR A 504 24.56 -9.60 12.53
N GLY A 505 25.47 -10.10 13.37
CA GLY A 505 25.65 -11.53 13.54
C GLY A 505 24.45 -12.20 14.24
N PRO A 506 24.36 -13.54 14.18
CA PRO A 506 23.33 -14.28 14.91
C PRO A 506 23.42 -13.98 16.41
N ASN A 507 22.26 -13.80 17.06
CA ASN A 507 22.10 -13.47 18.49
C ASN A 507 22.61 -12.09 18.94
N ALA A 508 22.89 -11.16 18.01
CA ALA A 508 23.20 -9.79 18.38
C ALA A 508 21.98 -9.09 19.00
N LEU A 509 22.13 -8.55 20.21
CA LEU A 509 21.08 -7.79 20.90
C LEU A 509 20.99 -6.33 20.42
N THR A 510 22.03 -5.84 19.73
CA THR A 510 22.09 -4.47 19.22
C THR A 510 22.67 -4.47 17.81
N ALA A 511 22.16 -3.57 16.97
CA ALA A 511 22.67 -3.33 15.62
C ALA A 511 23.32 -1.95 15.55
N LYS A 512 24.44 -1.86 14.82
CA LYS A 512 25.05 -0.55 14.53
C LYS A 512 24.15 0.18 13.54
N GLN A 513 23.91 1.45 13.81
CA GLN A 513 23.28 2.38 12.87
C GLN A 513 24.11 3.65 12.76
N SER A 514 24.13 4.25 11.57
CA SER A 514 24.74 5.54 11.32
C SER A 514 23.75 6.46 10.63
N ILE A 515 23.83 7.76 10.90
CA ILE A 515 23.05 8.78 10.21
C ILE A 515 24.06 9.76 9.60
N LEU A 516 23.96 9.97 8.29
CA LEU A 516 24.78 10.93 7.57
C LEU A 516 23.87 11.96 6.90
N LYS A 517 24.28 13.22 6.96
CA LYS A 517 23.58 14.31 6.29
C LYS A 517 23.93 14.31 4.80
N VAL A 518 22.92 14.31 3.94
CA VAL A 518 23.07 14.29 2.47
C VAL A 518 23.16 15.70 1.91
N ASN A 519 22.31 16.61 2.38
CA ASN A 519 22.42 18.05 2.09
C ASN A 519 21.89 18.86 3.28
N ASP A 520 22.08 20.17 3.26
CA ASP A 520 21.56 21.08 4.30
C ASP A 520 20.22 21.72 3.93
N GLY A 521 19.66 21.35 2.77
CA GLY A 521 18.41 21.87 2.24
C GLY A 521 18.61 22.81 1.05
N SER A 522 19.83 23.29 0.78
CA SER A 522 20.14 24.13 -0.39
C SER A 522 19.86 23.41 -1.72
N GLY A 523 20.22 22.12 -1.79
CA GLY A 523 20.12 21.31 -3.00
C GLY A 523 18.72 20.81 -3.36
N GLY A 524 17.68 21.14 -2.58
CA GLY A 524 16.32 20.70 -2.87
C GLY A 524 16.07 19.20 -2.63
N ALA A 525 15.07 18.65 -3.33
CA ALA A 525 14.64 17.26 -3.16
C ALA A 525 15.65 16.23 -3.71
N LEU A 526 15.70 15.03 -3.11
CA LEU A 526 16.51 13.93 -3.62
C LEU A 526 15.86 13.35 -4.89
N MET A 527 16.60 13.33 -5.99
CA MET A 527 16.15 12.87 -7.30
C MET A 527 16.64 11.46 -7.64
N GLY A 528 17.81 11.07 -7.15
CA GLY A 528 18.39 9.77 -7.45
C GLY A 528 19.58 9.41 -6.57
N VAL A 529 19.83 8.11 -6.46
CA VAL A 529 20.94 7.54 -5.71
C VAL A 529 21.62 6.47 -6.56
N GLY A 530 22.95 6.45 -6.53
CA GLY A 530 23.75 5.38 -7.11
C GLY A 530 25.04 5.19 -6.33
N SER A 531 25.79 4.16 -6.68
CA SER A 531 27.10 3.87 -6.11
C SER A 531 28.10 3.52 -7.20
N PHE A 532 29.37 3.78 -6.93
CA PHE A 532 30.49 3.36 -7.75
C PHE A 532 31.71 3.08 -6.86
N THR A 533 32.71 2.39 -7.40
CA THR A 533 33.99 2.17 -6.71
C THR A 533 35.00 3.24 -7.14
N ASP A 534 35.70 3.84 -6.17
CA ASP A 534 36.80 4.74 -6.47
C ASP A 534 38.06 4.00 -6.93
N SER A 535 39.10 4.75 -7.33
CA SER A 535 40.40 4.19 -7.73
C SER A 535 41.11 3.38 -6.64
N SER A 536 40.70 3.55 -5.39
CA SER A 536 41.22 2.82 -4.22
C SER A 536 40.36 1.61 -3.87
N GLY A 537 39.31 1.32 -4.64
CA GLY A 537 38.38 0.21 -4.41
C GLY A 537 37.33 0.48 -3.34
N ASN A 538 37.24 1.71 -2.81
CA ASN A 538 36.25 2.05 -1.80
C ASN A 538 34.90 2.33 -2.46
N THR A 539 33.82 1.95 -1.76
CA THR A 539 32.47 2.27 -2.22
C THR A 539 32.18 3.76 -1.97
N VAL A 540 31.74 4.44 -3.03
CA VAL A 540 31.28 5.83 -3.01
C VAL A 540 29.81 5.85 -3.39
N ILE A 541 29.01 6.53 -2.59
CA ILE A 541 27.58 6.72 -2.84
C ILE A 541 27.37 8.13 -3.38
N ALA A 542 26.72 8.23 -4.53
CA ALA A 542 26.33 9.48 -5.16
C ALA A 542 24.84 9.74 -4.93
N CYS A 543 24.53 10.89 -4.36
CA CYS A 543 23.16 11.35 -4.12
C CYS A 543 22.92 12.59 -4.98
N LEU A 544 22.05 12.47 -5.99
CA LEU A 544 21.65 13.57 -6.85
C LEU A 544 20.42 14.26 -6.26
N THR A 545 20.55 15.55 -5.97
CA THR A 545 19.46 16.44 -5.56
C THR A 545 19.18 17.45 -6.68
N GLU A 546 18.08 18.20 -6.60
CA GLU A 546 17.68 19.17 -7.62
C GLU A 546 18.78 20.21 -7.95
N GLY A 547 19.56 20.64 -6.95
CA GLY A 547 20.60 21.65 -7.11
C GLY A 547 22.03 21.14 -6.95
N GLU A 548 22.24 19.97 -6.35
CA GLU A 548 23.57 19.53 -5.92
C GLU A 548 23.78 18.01 -6.08
N LEU A 549 25.04 17.60 -6.24
CA LEU A 549 25.47 16.19 -6.18
C LEU A 549 26.35 15.99 -4.95
N THR A 550 25.87 15.20 -3.99
CA THR A 550 26.63 14.84 -2.79
C THR A 550 27.28 13.48 -2.96
N LEU A 551 28.56 13.38 -2.58
CA LEU A 551 29.32 12.13 -2.58
C LEU A 551 29.63 11.71 -1.13
N ILE A 552 29.18 10.53 -0.75
CA ILE A 552 29.45 9.91 0.56
C ILE A 552 30.51 8.84 0.37
N ARG A 553 31.60 8.92 1.13
CA ARG A 553 32.75 7.99 1.06
C ARG A 553 32.94 7.29 2.40
N GLY A 554 33.50 6.07 2.35
CA GLY A 554 33.81 5.29 3.56
C GLY A 554 32.59 4.68 4.23
N VAL A 555 31.57 4.34 3.41
CA VAL A 555 30.32 3.70 3.86
C VAL A 555 30.53 2.23 4.17
#